data_AF-A0A3B6MST5-F1
#
_entry.id   AF-A0A3B6MST5-F1
#
_cell.length_a   1.000
_cell.length_b   1.000
_cell.length_c   1.000
_cell.angle_alpha   90.00
_cell.angle_beta   90.00
_cell.angle_gamma   90.00
#
_symmetry.space_group_name_H-M   'P 1'
#
loop_
_entity.id
_entity.type
_entity.pdbx_description
1 polymer ?
#
loop_
_entity_poly.entity_id
_entity_poly.type
_entity_poly.pdbx_seq_one_letter_code
_entity_poly.pdbx_strand_id
1 'polypeptide(L)'
;MVNVDAAVFSQSQRMGIGIVIRNHLGVVLAAKRRYVNQEVNPELAEAMAMRCALEFAEEAGFQSIVVASDCETLVTKVKNVAMDRSQIGAITFDIKRGASKFVSCLFTNINRSCNEAAHVLARSSEHDCGSCWFNVVPDVIRTIICNEQSLIE
;
A
#
# COMPACT_ATOMS: atom_id res chain seq x y z
N MET A 1 8.67 -7.01 -1.71
CA MET A 1 7.69 -6.56 -0.70
C MET A 1 6.94 -5.36 -1.27
N VAL A 2 5.65 -5.26 -0.98
CA VAL A 2 4.77 -4.15 -1.40
C VAL A 2 4.25 -3.50 -0.12
N ASN A 3 4.88 -2.42 0.31
CA ASN A 3 4.41 -1.60 1.42
C ASN A 3 3.23 -0.75 0.95
N VAL A 4 2.15 -0.72 1.73
CA VAL A 4 0.96 0.05 1.42
C VAL A 4 0.42 0.75 2.65
N ASP A 5 -0.04 1.98 2.47
CA ASP A 5 -0.65 2.81 3.51
C ASP A 5 -1.65 3.78 2.90
N ALA A 6 -2.57 4.29 3.73
CA ALA A 6 -3.48 5.35 3.37
C ALA A 6 -3.45 6.53 4.34
N ALA A 7 -3.69 7.72 3.81
CA ALA A 7 -3.87 8.94 4.60
C ALA A 7 -5.29 9.49 4.40
N VAL A 8 -6.00 9.81 5.47
CA VAL A 8 -7.33 10.46 5.38
C VAL A 8 -7.18 11.95 5.66
N PHE A 9 -7.72 12.80 4.79
CA PHE A 9 -7.69 14.25 4.89
C PHE A 9 -9.11 14.79 5.12
N SER A 10 -9.55 14.82 6.39
CA SER A 10 -10.93 15.18 6.74
C SER A 10 -11.34 16.58 6.27
N GLN A 11 -10.41 17.54 6.29
CA GLN A 11 -10.70 18.93 5.87
C GLN A 11 -10.97 19.05 4.37
N SER A 12 -10.32 18.21 3.55
CA SER A 12 -10.45 18.25 2.09
C SER A 12 -11.36 17.13 1.54
N GLN A 13 -11.96 16.31 2.41
CA GLN A 13 -12.80 15.15 2.06
C GLN A 13 -12.11 14.22 1.05
N ARG A 14 -10.82 13.99 1.28
CA ARG A 14 -9.95 13.19 0.42
C ARG A 14 -9.27 12.10 1.20
N MET A 15 -8.77 11.11 0.47
CA MET A 15 -7.76 10.21 0.97
C MET A 15 -6.57 10.13 0.01
N GLY A 16 -5.40 9.83 0.57
CA GLY A 16 -4.18 9.52 -0.11
C GLY A 16 -3.86 8.04 -0.01
N ILE A 17 -3.19 7.53 -1.04
CA ILE A 17 -2.69 6.16 -1.15
C ILE A 17 -1.20 6.25 -1.41
N GLY A 18 -0.41 5.53 -0.63
CA GLY A 18 1.02 5.38 -0.80
C GLY A 18 1.38 3.91 -0.98
N ILE A 19 2.13 3.60 -2.04
CA ILE A 19 2.57 2.25 -2.36
C ILE A 19 4.06 2.29 -2.67
N VAL A 20 4.84 1.40 -2.05
CA VAL A 20 6.28 1.23 -2.33
C VAL A 20 6.58 -0.25 -2.56
N ILE A 21 7.05 -0.59 -3.75
CA ILE A 21 7.44 -1.93 -4.15
C ILE A 21 8.97 -2.04 -4.09
N ARG A 22 9.46 -3.03 -3.36
CA ARG A 22 10.88 -3.28 -3.13
C ARG A 22 11.27 -4.71 -3.44
N ASN A 23 12.51 -4.92 -3.88
CA ASN A 23 13.11 -6.26 -3.98
C ASN A 23 13.59 -6.77 -2.60
N HIS A 24 14.19 -7.96 -2.57
CA HIS A 24 14.71 -8.58 -1.36
C HIS A 24 15.93 -7.88 -0.75
N LEU A 25 16.60 -7.00 -1.51
CA LEU A 25 17.71 -6.16 -1.04
C LEU A 25 17.22 -4.80 -0.53
N GLY A 26 15.89 -4.60 -0.41
CA GLY A 26 15.31 -3.33 0.01
C GLY A 26 15.36 -2.23 -1.07
N VAL A 27 15.81 -2.53 -2.28
CA VAL A 27 15.85 -1.57 -3.40
C VAL A 27 14.42 -1.32 -3.90
N VAL A 28 14.06 -0.04 -4.02
CA VAL A 28 12.76 0.39 -4.57
C VAL A 28 12.72 0.12 -6.07
N LEU A 29 11.80 -0.75 -6.49
CA LEU A 29 11.55 -1.08 -7.90
C LEU A 29 10.44 -0.21 -8.49
N ALA A 30 9.44 0.13 -7.67
CA ALA A 30 8.36 1.01 -8.08
C ALA A 30 7.76 1.72 -6.86
N ALA A 31 7.19 2.89 -7.08
CA ALA A 31 6.40 3.59 -6.07
C ALA A 31 5.19 4.25 -6.74
N LYS A 32 4.09 4.38 -6.00
CA LYS A 32 2.89 5.05 -6.48
C LYS A 32 2.26 5.85 -5.38
N ARG A 33 1.81 7.03 -5.75
CA ARG A 33 0.96 7.87 -4.92
C ARG A 33 -0.31 8.20 -5.70
N ARG A 34 -1.45 8.15 -5.04
CA ARG A 34 -2.74 8.51 -5.65
C ARG A 34 -3.60 9.22 -4.61
N TYR A 35 -4.45 10.13 -5.05
CA TYR A 35 -5.52 10.66 -4.23
C TYR A 35 -6.88 10.16 -4.72
N VAL A 36 -7.84 10.11 -3.81
CA VAL A 36 -9.24 9.78 -4.09
C VAL A 36 -10.11 10.84 -3.42
N ASN A 37 -11.03 11.45 -4.20
CA ASN A 37 -12.01 12.41 -3.71
C ASN A 37 -13.18 11.67 -3.06
N GLN A 38 -12.95 11.12 -1.88
CA GLN A 38 -13.99 10.46 -1.10
C GLN A 38 -13.63 10.55 0.38
N GLU A 39 -14.60 10.94 1.19
CA GLU A 39 -14.51 10.78 2.63
C GLU A 39 -14.75 9.31 2.98
N VAL A 40 -13.78 8.70 3.63
CA VAL A 40 -13.82 7.31 4.05
C VAL A 40 -13.29 7.20 5.46
N ASN A 41 -13.74 6.17 6.18
CA ASN A 41 -13.11 5.82 7.44
C ASN A 41 -11.70 5.24 7.19
N PRO A 42 -10.79 5.27 8.19
CA PRO A 42 -9.42 4.80 8.02
C PRO A 42 -9.32 3.34 7.53
N GLU A 43 -10.18 2.44 8.02
CA GLU A 43 -10.11 1.03 7.62
C GLU A 43 -10.48 0.82 6.14
N LEU A 44 -11.48 1.56 5.63
CA LEU A 44 -11.83 1.56 4.21
C LEU A 44 -10.73 2.19 3.36
N ALA A 45 -10.09 3.26 3.84
CA ALA A 45 -8.93 3.87 3.18
C ALA A 45 -7.78 2.87 2.99
N GLU A 46 -7.42 2.15 4.06
CA GLU A 46 -6.40 1.09 4.01
C GLU A 46 -6.78 -0.02 3.02
N ALA A 47 -8.05 -0.46 3.02
CA ALA A 47 -8.53 -1.47 2.10
C ALA A 47 -8.45 -1.00 0.64
N MET A 48 -8.81 0.25 0.36
CA MET A 48 -8.70 0.84 -0.98
C MET A 48 -7.24 0.98 -1.43
N ALA A 49 -6.33 1.35 -0.53
CA ALA A 49 -4.91 1.41 -0.79
C ALA A 49 -4.36 0.01 -1.14
N MET A 50 -4.71 -1.02 -0.36
CA MET A 50 -4.29 -2.40 -0.62
C MET A 50 -4.80 -2.94 -1.96
N ARG A 51 -6.06 -2.65 -2.32
CA ARG A 51 -6.60 -2.99 -3.65
C ARG A 51 -5.80 -2.30 -4.76
N CYS A 52 -5.52 -1.01 -4.60
CA CYS A 52 -4.73 -0.24 -5.58
C CYS A 52 -3.29 -0.76 -5.68
N ALA A 53 -2.71 -1.28 -4.59
CA ALA A 53 -1.39 -1.88 -4.58
C ALA A 53 -1.33 -3.17 -5.43
N LEU A 54 -2.37 -4.00 -5.37
CA LEU A 54 -2.48 -5.19 -6.22
C LEU A 54 -2.61 -4.82 -7.69
N GLU A 55 -3.48 -3.86 -8.03
CA GLU A 55 -3.63 -3.37 -9.40
C GLU A 55 -2.29 -2.83 -9.94
N PHE A 56 -1.59 -2.01 -9.14
CA PHE A 56 -0.31 -1.45 -9.53
C PHE A 56 0.79 -2.51 -9.70
N ALA A 57 0.83 -3.51 -8.82
CA ALA A 57 1.80 -4.60 -8.93
C ALA A 57 1.54 -5.48 -10.17
N GLU A 58 0.26 -5.74 -10.49
CA GLU A 58 -0.16 -6.44 -11.71
C GLU A 58 0.23 -5.66 -12.97
N GLU A 59 -0.10 -4.36 -13.02
CA GLU A 59 0.26 -3.44 -14.12
C GLU A 59 1.77 -3.36 -14.35
N ALA A 60 2.56 -3.41 -13.27
CA ALA A 60 4.01 -3.39 -13.32
C ALA A 60 4.64 -4.77 -13.65
N GLY A 61 3.83 -5.82 -13.84
CA GLY A 61 4.27 -7.14 -14.26
C GLY A 61 4.85 -8.01 -13.15
N PHE A 62 4.65 -7.67 -11.87
CA PHE A 62 5.10 -8.52 -10.77
C PHE A 62 4.21 -9.76 -10.65
N GLN A 63 4.82 -10.93 -10.48
CA GLN A 63 4.10 -12.21 -10.38
C GLN A 63 4.16 -12.84 -8.98
N SER A 64 5.09 -12.40 -8.13
CA SER A 64 5.27 -12.90 -6.77
C SER A 64 5.49 -11.74 -5.81
N ILE A 65 4.53 -11.51 -4.92
CA ILE A 65 4.51 -10.34 -4.03
C ILE A 65 4.17 -10.71 -2.59
N VAL A 66 4.66 -9.90 -1.67
CA VAL A 66 4.25 -9.89 -0.26
C VAL A 66 3.74 -8.49 0.04
N VAL A 67 2.42 -8.34 0.20
CA VAL A 67 1.77 -7.08 0.53
C VAL A 67 1.81 -6.87 2.04
N ALA A 68 2.37 -5.74 2.46
CA ALA A 68 2.64 -5.40 3.85
C ALA A 68 1.90 -4.11 4.21
N SER A 69 1.10 -4.17 5.26
CA SER A 69 0.32 -3.05 5.82
C SER A 69 0.44 -3.09 7.34
N ASP A 70 0.34 -1.95 8.01
CA ASP A 70 0.27 -1.84 9.47
C ASP A 70 -1.18 -1.95 10.00
N CYS A 71 -2.17 -2.12 9.12
CA CYS A 71 -3.57 -2.34 9.47
C CYS A 71 -3.84 -3.83 9.77
N GLU A 72 -3.66 -4.24 11.03
CA GLU A 72 -3.86 -5.62 11.47
C GLU A 72 -5.26 -6.18 11.15
N THR A 73 -6.29 -5.36 11.32
CA THR A 73 -7.68 -5.77 11.08
C THR A 73 -7.91 -6.12 9.61
N LEU A 74 -7.39 -5.30 8.69
CA LEU A 74 -7.46 -5.54 7.26
C LEU A 74 -6.67 -6.79 6.87
N VAL A 75 -5.42 -6.92 7.33
CA VAL A 75 -4.58 -8.10 7.06
C VAL A 75 -5.27 -9.38 7.52
N THR A 76 -5.90 -9.35 8.70
CA THR A 76 -6.66 -10.49 9.23
C THR A 76 -7.86 -10.84 8.35
N LYS A 77 -8.64 -9.84 7.92
CA LYS A 77 -9.83 -10.04 7.05
C LYS A 77 -9.46 -10.62 5.68
N VAL A 78 -8.38 -10.15 5.06
CA VAL A 78 -7.95 -10.63 3.72
C VAL A 78 -7.32 -12.02 3.78
N LYS A 79 -6.70 -12.40 4.90
CA LYS A 79 -6.19 -13.77 5.14
C LYS A 79 -7.28 -14.77 5.47
N ASN A 80 -8.40 -14.33 6.06
CA ASN A 80 -9.47 -15.23 6.44
C ASN A 80 -10.17 -15.81 5.21
N VAL A 81 -10.42 -17.12 5.19
CA VAL A 81 -11.14 -17.80 4.09
C VAL A 81 -12.62 -17.43 4.10
N ALA A 82 -13.19 -17.15 5.28
CA ALA A 82 -14.59 -16.76 5.40
C ALA A 82 -14.87 -15.41 4.70
N MET A 83 -16.12 -15.25 4.27
CA MET A 83 -16.61 -13.99 3.71
C MET A 83 -16.63 -12.92 4.80
N ASP A 84 -16.02 -11.78 4.50
CA ASP A 84 -16.09 -10.60 5.36
C ASP A 84 -17.45 -9.93 5.21
N ARG A 85 -18.20 -9.85 6.31
CA ARG A 85 -19.53 -9.23 6.38
C ARG A 85 -19.49 -7.79 6.92
N SER A 86 -18.30 -7.23 7.13
CA SER A 86 -18.13 -5.85 7.58
C SER A 86 -18.37 -4.85 6.44
N GLN A 87 -18.31 -3.56 6.77
CA GLN A 87 -18.49 -2.46 5.80
C GLN A 87 -17.48 -2.50 4.64
N ILE A 88 -16.30 -3.10 4.85
CA ILE A 88 -15.27 -3.23 3.81
C ILE A 88 -15.31 -4.58 3.08
N GLY A 89 -16.31 -5.43 3.34
CA GLY A 89 -16.40 -6.79 2.81
C GLY A 89 -16.35 -6.90 1.28
N ALA A 90 -16.95 -5.93 0.58
CA ALA A 90 -16.86 -5.85 -0.88
C ALA A 90 -15.42 -5.58 -1.36
N ILE A 91 -14.68 -4.70 -0.68
CA ILE A 91 -13.29 -4.37 -1.02
C ILE A 91 -12.38 -5.54 -0.66
N THR A 92 -12.59 -6.22 0.47
CA THR A 92 -11.79 -7.39 0.83
C THR A 92 -12.02 -8.57 -0.13
N PHE A 93 -13.23 -8.71 -0.68
CA PHE A 93 -13.50 -9.63 -1.80
C PHE A 93 -12.69 -9.25 -3.05
N ASP A 94 -12.70 -7.97 -3.44
CA ASP A 94 -11.90 -7.48 -4.58
C ASP A 94 -10.40 -7.72 -4.37
N ILE A 95 -9.88 -7.48 -3.16
CA ILE A 95 -8.47 -7.73 -2.80
C ILE A 95 -8.14 -9.21 -2.99
N LYS A 96 -8.95 -10.12 -2.45
CA LYS A 96 -8.74 -11.57 -2.59
C LYS A 96 -8.76 -12.00 -4.06
N ARG A 97 -9.68 -11.44 -4.86
CA ARG A 97 -9.75 -11.68 -6.31
C ARG A 97 -8.55 -11.10 -7.07
N GLY A 98 -8.04 -9.94 -6.67
CA GLY A 98 -6.81 -9.37 -7.24
C GLY A 98 -5.60 -10.24 -6.92
N ALA A 99 -5.50 -10.72 -5.67
CA ALA A 99 -4.42 -11.58 -5.22
C ALA A 99 -4.34 -12.91 -6.00
N SER A 100 -5.48 -13.47 -6.43
CA SER A 100 -5.50 -14.72 -7.20
C SER A 100 -4.94 -14.61 -8.62
N LYS A 101 -4.63 -13.40 -9.10
CA LYS A 101 -4.01 -13.18 -10.40
C LYS A 101 -2.49 -13.35 -10.39
N PHE A 102 -1.88 -13.38 -9.21
CA PHE A 102 -0.44 -13.57 -9.03
C PHE A 102 -0.11 -15.05 -8.90
N VAL A 103 1.09 -15.45 -9.34
CA VAL A 103 1.64 -16.78 -9.05
C VAL A 103 1.78 -16.98 -7.54
N SER A 104 2.17 -15.93 -6.81
CA SER A 104 2.22 -15.93 -5.35
C SER A 104 1.86 -14.55 -4.81
N CYS A 105 0.88 -14.47 -3.92
CA CYS A 105 0.53 -13.24 -3.21
C CYS A 105 0.31 -13.58 -1.74
N LEU A 106 1.16 -13.03 -0.88
CA LEU A 106 1.03 -13.15 0.58
C LEU A 106 0.70 -11.80 1.19
N PHE A 107 -0.01 -11.82 2.31
CA PHE A 107 -0.28 -10.64 3.10
C PHE A 107 0.49 -10.72 4.42
N THR A 108 1.00 -9.60 4.92
CA THR A 108 1.64 -9.54 6.23
C THR A 108 1.31 -8.25 6.95
N ASN A 109 1.20 -8.34 8.28
CA ASN A 109 1.15 -7.18 9.14
C ASN A 109 2.59 -6.76 9.45
N ILE A 110 2.84 -5.46 9.54
CA ILE A 110 4.13 -4.87 9.91
C ILE A 110 3.93 -3.71 10.89
N ASN A 111 4.96 -3.40 11.68
CA ASN A 111 4.91 -2.21 12.51
C ASN A 111 4.88 -0.95 11.64
N ARG A 112 4.19 0.10 12.11
CA ARG A 112 4.12 1.41 11.43
C ARG A 112 5.50 2.00 11.12
N SER A 113 6.47 1.81 12.02
CA SER A 113 7.86 2.24 11.78
C SER A 113 8.52 1.56 10.57
N CYS A 114 8.09 0.36 10.21
CA CYS A 114 8.54 -0.35 9.01
C CYS A 114 7.71 -0.01 7.76
N ASN A 115 6.68 0.82 7.90
CA ASN A 115 5.78 1.26 6.82
C ASN A 115 5.90 2.77 6.53
N GLU A 116 6.86 3.46 7.16
CA GLU A 116 6.97 4.93 7.14
C GLU A 116 7.07 5.48 5.72
N ALA A 117 7.77 4.80 4.81
CA ALA A 117 7.86 5.23 3.41
C ALA A 117 6.49 5.24 2.70
N ALA A 118 5.65 4.22 2.90
CA ALA A 118 4.31 4.20 2.32
C ALA A 118 3.44 5.29 2.96
N HIS A 119 3.56 5.47 4.28
CA HIS A 119 2.82 6.50 5.03
C HIS A 119 3.12 7.92 4.56
N VAL A 120 4.41 8.28 4.47
CA VAL A 120 4.85 9.60 3.99
C VAL A 120 4.42 9.81 2.55
N LEU A 121 4.52 8.77 1.71
CA LEU A 121 4.06 8.85 0.33
C LEU A 121 2.56 9.11 0.24
N ALA A 122 1.73 8.40 1.04
CA ALA A 122 0.29 8.61 1.11
C ALA A 122 -0.05 10.04 1.56
N ARG A 123 0.59 10.53 2.62
CA ARG A 123 0.37 11.88 3.16
C ARG A 123 0.74 12.98 2.18
N SER A 124 1.76 12.76 1.36
CA SER A 124 2.17 13.74 0.36
C SER A 124 1.14 13.96 -0.75
N SER A 125 0.07 13.16 -0.84
CA SER A 125 -0.88 13.21 -1.97
C SER A 125 -1.95 14.29 -1.83
N GLU A 126 -2.02 14.99 -0.70
CA GLU A 126 -3.12 15.92 -0.39
C GLU A 126 -3.31 17.01 -1.46
N HIS A 127 -2.20 17.48 -2.02
CA HIS A 127 -2.15 18.60 -2.96
C HIS A 127 -1.66 18.21 -4.37
N ASP A 128 -1.60 16.91 -4.68
CA ASP A 128 -0.93 16.44 -5.90
C ASP A 128 -1.84 15.54 -6.75
N CYS A 129 -1.63 15.56 -8.07
CA CYS A 129 -2.45 14.85 -9.06
C CYS A 129 -2.24 13.32 -9.08
N GLY A 130 -1.44 12.79 -8.16
CA GLY A 130 -0.98 11.40 -8.19
C GLY A 130 0.25 11.23 -9.08
N SER A 131 1.05 10.19 -8.81
CA SER A 131 2.33 9.98 -9.48
C SER A 131 2.76 8.51 -9.39
N CYS A 132 3.51 8.04 -10.39
CA CYS A 132 4.11 6.72 -10.41
C CYS A 132 5.61 6.85 -10.71
N TRP A 133 6.43 6.07 -10.03
CA TRP A 133 7.87 6.00 -10.23
C TRP A 133 8.28 4.54 -10.46
N PHE A 134 9.19 4.32 -11.40
CA PHE A 134 9.75 3.01 -11.74
C PHE A 134 11.26 3.09 -11.69
N ASN A 135 11.90 2.19 -10.95
CA ASN A 135 13.35 2.13 -10.73
C ASN A 135 13.96 3.46 -10.23
N VAL A 136 13.15 4.33 -9.61
CA VAL A 136 13.56 5.61 -9.06
C VAL A 136 12.87 5.80 -7.72
N VAL A 137 13.63 6.27 -6.72
CA VAL A 137 13.10 6.62 -5.40
C VAL A 137 12.51 8.04 -5.45
N PRO A 138 11.23 8.24 -5.12
CA PRO A 138 10.64 9.56 -4.98
C PRO A 138 11.38 10.38 -3.91
N ASP A 139 11.65 11.66 -4.17
CA ASP A 139 12.40 12.51 -3.24
C ASP A 139 11.76 12.59 -1.85
N VAL A 140 10.41 12.58 -1.80
CA VAL A 140 9.64 12.64 -0.55
C VAL A 140 9.92 11.47 0.41
N ILE A 141 10.37 10.32 -0.10
CA ILE A 141 10.72 9.15 0.73
C ILE A 141 12.21 8.82 0.72
N ARG A 142 13.04 9.57 -0.01
CA ARG A 142 14.46 9.23 -0.25
C ARG A 142 15.23 9.00 1.05
N THR A 143 15.11 9.92 2.00
CA THR A 143 15.82 9.84 3.30
C THR A 143 15.39 8.62 4.11
N ILE A 144 14.12 8.24 4.05
CA ILE A 144 13.58 7.08 4.77
C ILE A 144 14.21 5.80 4.22
N ILE A 145 14.22 5.65 2.89
CA ILE A 145 14.83 4.49 2.22
C ILE A 145 16.33 4.37 2.56
N CYS A 146 17.07 5.48 2.55
CA CYS A 146 18.49 5.47 2.90
C CYS A 146 18.75 5.03 4.35
N ASN A 147 17.96 5.53 5.30
CA ASN A 147 18.11 5.19 6.72
C ASN A 147 17.79 3.71 7.01
N GLU A 148 16.80 3.14 6.32
CA GLU A 148 16.45 1.72 6.45
C GLU A 148 17.55 0.79 5.91
N GLN A 149 18.28 1.21 4.88
CA GLN A 149 19.40 0.44 4.30
C GLN A 149 20.63 0.45 5.20
N SER A 150 20.91 1.56 5.89
CA SER A 150 22.05 1.69 6.82
C SER A 150 21.92 0.87 8.11
N LEU A 151 20.76 0.26 8.38
CA LEU A 151 20.53 -0.59 9.55
C LEU A 151 20.85 -2.08 9.31
N ILE A 152 21.26 -2.43 8.09
CA ILE A 152 21.55 -3.82 7.66
C ILE A 152 23.06 -4.07 7.52
N GLU A 153 23.89 -3.02 7.62
CA GLU A 153 25.36 -3.10 7.68
C GLU A 153 25.86 -3.14 9.13
#